data_AF-A0A022J700-F1
#
_entry.id   AF-A0A022J700-F1
#
_cell.length_a   1.000
_cell.length_b   1.000
_cell.length_c   1.000
_cell.angle_alpha   90.00
_cell.angle_beta   90.00
_cell.angle_gamma   90.00
#
_symmetry.space_group_name_H-M   'P 1'
#
loop_
_entity.id
_entity.type
_entity.pdbx_description
1 polymer ?
#
loop_
_entity_poly.entity_id
_entity_poly.type
_entity_poly.pdbx_seq_one_letter_code
_entity_poly.pdbx_strand_id
1 'polypeptide(L)'
;MTQVLENSYYKEVDHIKIENISKYNIIPDHAYFYVMTQENDHDLNARLKSLGFCIKGNSVLLQSSREKDSDFIEKCHAKDK
;
A
#
# COMPACT_ATOMS: atom_id res chain seq x y z
N MET A 1 7.28 12.44 -1.76
CA MET A 1 6.09 12.27 -2.64
C MET A 1 5.54 10.88 -2.35
N THR A 2 4.22 10.69 -2.31
CA THR A 2 3.57 9.40 -2.03
C THR A 2 2.72 9.00 -3.22
N GLN A 3 2.52 7.70 -3.43
CA GLN A 3 1.68 7.18 -4.51
C GLN A 3 0.60 6.24 -3.96
N VAL A 4 -0.62 6.41 -4.43
CA VAL A 4 -1.75 5.54 -4.07
C VAL A 4 -1.96 4.54 -5.20
N LEU A 5 -2.04 3.26 -4.83
CA LEU A 5 -2.42 2.17 -5.72
C LEU A 5 -3.83 1.74 -5.34
N GLU A 6 -4.76 1.81 -6.29
CA GLU A 6 -6.16 1.50 -6.05
C GLU A 6 -6.60 0.31 -6.90
N ASN A 7 -7.35 -0.61 -6.30
CA ASN A 7 -8.02 -1.70 -7.00
C ASN A 7 -9.36 -2.01 -6.30
N SER A 8 -10.40 -2.17 -7.12
CA SER A 8 -11.74 -2.59 -6.67
C SER A 8 -11.85 -4.11 -6.63
N TYR A 9 -12.46 -4.62 -5.57
CA TYR A 9 -12.70 -6.04 -5.37
C TYR A 9 -14.16 -6.34 -5.09
N TYR A 10 -14.67 -7.44 -5.66
CA TYR A 10 -16.04 -7.90 -5.44
C TYR A 10 -16.25 -8.65 -4.11
N LYS A 11 -15.16 -9.06 -3.44
CA LYS A 11 -15.19 -9.84 -2.19
C LYS A 11 -14.04 -9.42 -1.27
N GLU A 12 -14.14 -9.78 0.00
CA GLU A 12 -13.06 -9.58 0.97
C GLU A 12 -11.76 -10.25 0.49
N VAL A 13 -10.64 -9.55 0.66
CA VAL A 13 -9.33 -9.95 0.15
C VAL A 13 -8.43 -10.35 1.32
N ASP A 14 -8.16 -11.65 1.43
CA ASP A 14 -7.27 -12.18 2.47
C ASP A 14 -5.78 -11.95 2.15
N HIS A 15 -5.42 -11.95 0.86
CA HIS A 15 -4.04 -11.79 0.41
C HIS A 15 -3.95 -10.99 -0.89
N ILE A 16 -2.90 -10.19 -1.03
CA ILE A 16 -2.54 -9.47 -2.26
C ILE A 16 -1.15 -9.94 -2.68
N LYS A 17 -0.99 -10.23 -3.97
CA LYS A 17 0.30 -10.58 -4.57
C LYS A 17 0.59 -9.62 -5.73
N ILE A 18 1.72 -8.93 -5.68
CA ILE A 18 2.21 -8.09 -6.77
C ILE A 18 3.41 -8.81 -7.41
N GLU A 19 3.20 -9.51 -8.53
CA GLU A 19 4.23 -10.36 -9.16
C GLU A 19 5.19 -9.60 -10.08
N ASN A 20 5.03 -8.29 -10.26
CA ASN A 20 5.93 -7.47 -11.08
C ASN A 20 5.82 -6.00 -10.70
N ILE A 21 6.61 -5.58 -9.70
CA ILE A 21 6.60 -4.21 -9.17
C ILE A 21 6.93 -3.16 -10.25
N SER A 22 7.72 -3.53 -11.27
CA SER A 22 8.12 -2.65 -12.37
C SER A 22 6.93 -2.24 -13.24
N LYS A 23 5.93 -3.12 -13.42
CA LYS A 23 4.69 -2.79 -14.16
C LYS A 23 3.87 -1.70 -13.49
N TYR A 24 4.03 -1.52 -12.19
CA TYR A 24 3.34 -0.50 -11.39
C TYR A 24 4.19 0.75 -11.17
N ASN A 25 5.36 0.85 -11.82
CA ASN A 25 6.36 1.90 -11.57
C ASN A 25 6.71 2.04 -10.08
N ILE A 26 6.69 0.92 -9.35
CA ILE A 26 7.09 0.89 -7.95
C ILE A 26 8.61 0.98 -7.90
N ILE A 27 9.12 2.02 -7.26
CA ILE A 27 10.55 2.29 -7.09
C ILE A 27 10.97 2.13 -5.62
N PRO A 28 12.27 1.85 -5.36
CA PRO A 28 12.79 1.79 -3.99
C PRO A 28 12.65 3.13 -3.25
N ASP A 29 12.63 3.05 -1.92
CA ASP A 29 12.58 4.20 -1.00
C ASP A 29 11.42 5.15 -1.28
N HIS A 30 10.28 4.61 -1.70
CA HIS A 30 9.04 5.34 -1.93
C HIS A 30 7.89 4.68 -1.19
N ALA A 31 7.06 5.50 -0.53
CA ALA A 31 5.92 5.02 0.24
C ALA A 31 4.69 4.88 -0.67
N TYR A 32 4.14 3.67 -0.69
CA TYR A 32 2.93 3.30 -1.43
C TYR A 32 1.80 2.96 -0.46
N PHE A 33 0.59 3.38 -0.80
CA PHE A 33 -0.62 3.00 -0.07
C PHE A 33 -1.54 2.22 -1.00
N TYR A 34 -1.72 0.94 -0.71
CA TYR A 34 -2.63 0.08 -1.45
C TYR A 34 -4.03 0.16 -0.84
N VAL A 35 -4.98 0.70 -1.58
CA VAL A 35 -6.37 0.87 -1.14
C VAL A 35 -7.22 -0.21 -1.78
N MET A 36 -7.85 -1.02 -0.94
CA MET A 36 -8.86 -1.99 -1.33
C MET A 36 -10.25 -1.39 -1.07
N THR A 37 -11.05 -1.33 -2.13
CA THR A 37 -12.47 -0.97 -2.06
C THR A 37 -13.33 -2.21 -2.33
N GLN A 38 -14.49 -2.28 -1.67
CA GLN A 38 -15.53 -3.24 -2.02
C GLN A 38 -16.55 -2.57 -2.93
N GLU A 39 -16.93 -3.29 -3.98
CA GLU A 39 -18.19 -3.02 -4.69
C GLU A 39 -19.28 -3.91 -4.08
N ASN A 40 -20.36 -3.33 -3.56
CA ASN A 40 -21.57 -4.07 -3.20
C ASN A 40 -22.81 -3.41 -3.82
N ASP A 41 -23.94 -4.13 -3.85
CA ASP A 41 -25.18 -3.68 -4.51
C ASP A 41 -25.78 -2.38 -3.94
N HIS A 42 -25.26 -1.88 -2.80
CA HIS A 42 -25.76 -0.70 -2.10
C HIS A 42 -24.79 0.50 -2.11
N ASP A 43 -23.47 0.26 -2.20
CA ASP A 43 -22.42 1.27 -2.17
C ASP A 43 -21.29 0.90 -3.15
N LEU A 44 -21.13 1.74 -4.17
CA LEU A 44 -19.94 1.76 -5.03
C LEU A 44 -18.81 2.46 -4.24
N ASN A 45 -17.77 1.70 -3.87
CA ASN A 45 -16.49 2.17 -3.29
C ASN A 45 -16.41 2.29 -1.75
N ALA A 46 -17.03 1.39 -0.99
CA ALA A 46 -16.72 1.31 0.44
C ALA A 46 -15.25 0.88 0.64
N ARG A 47 -14.42 1.77 1.22
CA ARG A 47 -13.00 1.47 1.50
C ARG A 47 -12.91 0.42 2.60
N LEU A 48 -12.45 -0.78 2.25
CA LEU A 48 -12.30 -1.92 3.17
C LEU A 48 -11.03 -1.76 4.02
N LYS A 49 -9.90 -1.61 3.33
CA LYS A 49 -8.58 -1.73 3.95
C LYS A 49 -7.54 -0.95 3.16
N SER A 50 -6.60 -0.36 3.88
CA SER A 50 -5.43 0.30 3.32
C SER A 50 -4.19 -0.42 3.81
N LEU A 51 -3.20 -0.62 2.93
CA LEU A 51 -1.94 -1.27 3.28
C LEU A 51 -0.79 -0.41 2.79
N GLY A 52 -0.09 0.23 3.73
CA GLY A 52 1.13 0.98 3.45
C GLY A 52 2.32 0.03 3.27
N PHE A 53 3.10 0.21 2.20
CA PHE A 53 4.34 -0.52 1.98
C PHE A 53 5.42 0.32 1.30
N CYS A 54 6.68 -0.04 1.52
CA CYS A 54 7.86 0.61 0.97
C CYS A 54 8.92 -0.45 0.68
N ILE A 55 9.56 -0.38 -0.49
CA ILE A 55 10.65 -1.29 -0.85
C ILE A 55 11.97 -0.65 -0.46
N LYS A 56 12.70 -1.32 0.43
CA LYS A 56 13.95 -0.85 1.04
C LYS A 56 15.06 -1.86 0.74
N GLY A 57 15.87 -1.57 -0.27
CA GLY A 57 16.82 -2.53 -0.83
C GLY A 57 16.11 -3.83 -1.24
N ASN A 58 16.45 -4.95 -0.58
CA ASN A 58 15.83 -6.27 -0.82
C ASN A 58 14.72 -6.61 0.19
N SER A 59 14.26 -5.64 0.98
CA SER A 59 13.23 -5.83 2.01
C SER A 59 11.97 -5.02 1.73
N VAL A 60 10.84 -5.47 2.28
CA VAL A 60 9.57 -4.73 2.25
C VAL A 60 9.26 -4.28 3.66
N LEU A 61 9.16 -2.96 3.83
CA LEU A 61 8.66 -2.35 5.05
C LEU A 61 7.15 -2.18 4.93
N LEU A 62 6.39 -2.70 5.90
CA LEU A 62 4.94 -2.57 5.98
C LEU A 62 4.54 -1.56 7.06
N GLN A 63 3.49 -0.78 6.78
CA GLN A 63 2.87 0.09 7.77
C GLN A 63 2.21 -0.73 8.87
N SER A 64 2.49 -0.39 10.12
CA SER A 64 1.88 -1.08 11.27
C SER A 64 0.43 -0.63 11.47
N SER A 65 -0.43 -1.50 12.01
CA SER A 65 -1.89 -1.25 12.13
C SER A 65 -2.28 0.03 12.90
N ARG A 66 -1.38 0.62 13.71
CA ARG A 66 -1.62 1.84 14.48
C ARG A 66 -0.60 2.95 14.18
N GLU A 67 0.24 2.76 13.17
CA GLU A 67 1.25 3.73 12.74
C GLU A 67 0.58 4.81 11.89
N LYS A 68 0.86 6.08 12.20
CA LYS A 68 0.36 7.19 11.39
C LYS A 68 1.04 7.17 10.03
N ASP A 69 0.31 7.58 9.00
CA ASP A 69 0.85 7.66 7.63
C ASP A 69 2.13 8.52 7.58
N SER A 70 2.17 9.64 8.31
CA SER A 70 3.36 10.50 8.41
C SER A 70 4.60 9.74 8.91
N ASP A 71 4.43 8.97 9.99
CA ASP A 71 5.51 8.28 10.67
C ASP A 71 6.05 7.15 9.78
N PHE A 72 5.14 6.45 9.09
CA PHE A 72 5.50 5.45 8.09
C PHE A 72 6.27 6.06 6.91
N ILE A 73 5.80 7.20 6.37
CA ILE A 73 6.46 7.90 5.26
C ILE A 73 7.86 8.35 5.65
N GLU A 74 8.03 8.92 6.85
CA GLU A 74 9.34 9.31 7.36
C GLU A 74 10.28 8.12 7.49
N LYS A 75 9.77 7.00 8.03
CA LYS A 75 10.53 5.76 8.18
C LYS A 75 10.94 5.15 6.83
N CYS A 76 10.10 5.23 5.81
CA CYS A 76 10.43 4.79 4.46
C CYS A 76 11.57 5.62 3.84
N HIS A 77 11.56 6.94 4.05
CA HIS A 77 12.58 7.85 3.49
C HIS A 77 13.82 8.03 4.37
N ALA A 78 13.82 7.51 5.59
CA ALA A 78 14.98 7.55 6.47
C ALA A 78 16.14 6.81 5.79
N LYS A 79 17.31 7.45 5.63
CA LYS A 79 18.50 6.73 5.13
C LYS A 79 18.89 5.67 6.14
N ASP A 80 19.23 4.47 5.67
CA ASP A 80 19.87 3.48 6.54
C ASP A 80 21.18 4.10 7.04
N LYS A 81 21.31 4.23 8.36
CA LYS A 81 22.48 4.81 9.02
C LYS A 81 23.70 3.92 8.89
#